data_AF-A0A4V1IT76-F1
#
_entry.id   AF-A0A4V1IT76-F1
#
_cell.length_a   1.000
_cell.length_b   1.000
_cell.length_c   1.000
_cell.angle_alpha   90.00
_cell.angle_beta   90.00
_cell.angle_gamma   90.00
#
_symmetry.space_group_name_H-M   'P 1'
#
loop_
_entity.id
_entity.type
_entity.pdbx_description
1 polymer ?
#
loop_
_entity_poly.entity_id
_entity_poly.type
_entity_poly.pdbx_seq_one_letter_code
_entity_poly.pdbx_strand_id
1 'polypeptide(L)'
;MVLLVLTILTRLWRIEHPGQVVFDEVHFGKFAAYYLQRTYFFDVHPPLAKMLFALAGWFVGFDGKFLFDNIGDDYVANNVPYIGLRLFSAAFGIAIVPLAFTIMRDIGLSAPTAFMGGLMLVLDNALVTQSQLILLDTQLLFFGMLSAYCYVQFFKHRSVPLTRVWWTWNLATGASLACVLGVKLVGFIPVATVGMAVAFDLWRLLDIRRGLTVREFTRHFAARALGLIFFPIAIYMLFFVAHFQILRYSGPGDDFMSLPFQSTLEGNKITTASTRVPFPSVVTLHARTHDVFLHSHLDRYPLRYDDGRVSSAGQQVSGYPHVDVNNLWSLDEPDPAR
;
A
#
# COMPACT_ATOMS: atom_id res chain seq x y z
N MET A 1 -33.18 4.18 5.82
CA MET A 1 -33.02 5.63 6.07
C MET A 1 -32.64 5.94 7.51
N VAL A 2 -33.35 5.41 8.52
CA VAL A 2 -33.00 5.64 9.95
C VAL A 2 -31.53 5.36 10.27
N LEU A 3 -31.00 4.19 9.90
CA LEU A 3 -29.58 3.85 10.12
C LEU A 3 -28.62 4.85 9.46
N LEU A 4 -28.91 5.31 8.24
CA LEU A 4 -28.06 6.27 7.53
C LEU A 4 -28.02 7.60 8.28
N VAL A 5 -29.18 8.11 8.72
CA VAL A 5 -29.26 9.35 9.49
C VAL A 5 -28.49 9.22 10.80
N LEU A 6 -28.69 8.13 11.55
CA LEU A 6 -27.95 7.88 12.79
C LEU A 6 -26.44 7.78 12.54
N THR A 7 -26.02 7.13 11.44
CA THR A 7 -24.60 7.02 11.09
C THR A 7 -24.00 8.39 10.76
N ILE A 8 -24.69 9.22 9.98
CA ILE A 8 -24.23 10.58 9.67
C ILE A 8 -24.08 11.39 10.96
N LEU A 9 -25.08 11.33 11.84
CA LEU A 9 -25.03 12.02 13.12
C LEU A 9 -23.86 11.55 13.97
N THR A 10 -23.63 10.24 14.13
CA THR A 10 -22.53 9.74 14.97
C THR A 10 -21.15 9.96 14.37
N ARG A 11 -20.99 9.81 13.04
CA ARG A 11 -19.68 9.98 12.37
C ARG A 11 -19.27 11.43 12.20
N LEU A 12 -20.23 12.36 12.07
CA LEU A 12 -19.92 13.79 11.90
C LEU A 12 -20.01 14.58 13.21
N TRP A 13 -20.43 13.96 14.31
CA TRP A 13 -20.52 14.62 15.61
C TRP A 13 -19.14 15.09 16.08
N ARG A 14 -18.96 16.41 16.19
CA ARG A 14 -17.73 17.06 16.66
C ARG A 14 -16.47 16.62 15.90
N ILE A 15 -16.57 16.46 14.58
CA ILE A 15 -15.43 16.06 13.73
C ILE A 15 -14.26 17.06 13.76
N GLU A 16 -14.56 18.32 14.08
CA GLU A 16 -13.59 19.38 14.32
C GLU A 16 -12.76 19.17 15.59
N HIS A 17 -13.27 18.42 16.56
CA HIS A 17 -12.56 18.11 17.80
C HIS A 17 -11.89 16.72 17.69
N PRO A 18 -10.60 16.58 18.04
CA PRO A 18 -9.69 17.62 18.52
C PRO A 18 -9.04 18.40 17.36
N GLY A 19 -8.80 19.70 17.56
CA GLY A 19 -8.15 20.59 16.59
C GLY A 19 -6.63 20.40 16.48
N GLN A 20 -6.14 19.22 16.82
CA GLN A 20 -4.71 18.88 16.85
C GLN A 20 -4.47 17.53 16.20
N VAL A 21 -3.23 17.30 15.76
CA VAL A 21 -2.79 16.01 15.24
C VAL A 21 -2.92 14.93 16.31
N VAL A 22 -3.57 13.81 15.97
CA VAL A 22 -3.70 12.65 16.86
C VAL A 22 -2.98 11.43 16.31
N PHE A 23 -3.06 10.32 17.05
CA PHE A 23 -2.44 9.05 16.74
C PHE A 23 -2.66 8.64 15.26
N ASP A 24 -1.56 8.28 14.60
CA ASP A 24 -1.45 7.92 13.18
C ASP A 24 -1.82 8.98 12.12
N GLU A 25 -2.46 10.10 12.50
CA GLU A 25 -2.61 11.25 11.60
C GLU A 25 -1.23 11.85 11.23
N VAL A 26 -0.23 11.72 12.14
CA VAL A 26 1.18 12.06 11.88
C VAL A 26 1.75 11.34 10.65
N HIS A 27 1.35 10.09 10.43
CA HIS A 27 1.85 9.29 9.32
C HIS A 27 1.06 9.58 8.04
N PHE A 28 -0.26 9.42 8.09
CA PHE A 28 -1.09 9.50 6.88
C PHE A 28 -1.30 10.93 6.38
N GLY A 29 -1.33 11.91 7.29
CA GLY A 29 -1.30 13.33 6.94
C GLY A 29 0.00 13.71 6.24
N LYS A 30 1.14 13.28 6.80
CA LYS A 30 2.48 13.47 6.19
C LYS A 30 2.56 12.85 4.79
N PHE A 31 2.06 11.64 4.62
CA PHE A 31 2.05 11.01 3.30
C PHE A 31 1.14 11.75 2.30
N ALA A 32 -0.03 12.23 2.73
CA ALA A 32 -0.88 13.06 1.88
C ALA A 32 -0.16 14.35 1.45
N ALA A 33 0.60 14.97 2.37
CA ALA A 33 1.45 16.12 2.06
C ALA A 33 2.53 15.78 1.02
N TYR A 34 3.22 14.65 1.15
CA TYR A 34 4.23 14.22 0.17
C TYR A 34 3.65 13.96 -1.23
N TYR A 35 2.44 13.41 -1.35
CA TYR A 35 1.77 13.31 -2.66
C TYR A 35 1.48 14.66 -3.29
N LEU A 36 1.06 15.65 -2.49
CA LEU A 36 0.80 17.01 -2.99
C LEU A 36 2.09 17.73 -3.39
N GLN A 37 3.16 17.54 -2.61
CA GLN A 37 4.51 18.03 -2.93
C GLN A 37 5.18 17.23 -4.05
N ARG A 38 4.65 16.05 -4.40
CA ARG A 38 5.23 15.09 -5.35
C ARG A 38 6.61 14.57 -4.94
N THR A 39 6.92 14.55 -3.64
CA THR A 39 8.20 14.11 -3.07
C THR A 39 8.13 12.63 -2.69
N TYR A 40 9.16 11.87 -3.10
CA TYR A 40 9.18 10.44 -2.89
C TYR A 40 9.34 10.08 -1.40
N PHE A 41 8.52 9.13 -0.94
CA PHE A 41 8.57 8.59 0.41
C PHE A 41 8.41 7.07 0.37
N PHE A 42 8.91 6.40 1.41
CA PHE A 42 8.77 4.96 1.57
C PHE A 42 7.79 4.66 2.71
N ASP A 43 6.88 3.72 2.48
CA ASP A 43 5.95 3.24 3.49
C ASP A 43 5.65 1.74 3.30
N VAL A 44 5.30 1.08 4.39
CA VAL A 44 4.96 -0.35 4.42
C VAL A 44 3.61 -0.67 3.77
N HIS A 45 2.68 0.28 3.75
CA HIS A 45 1.34 0.07 3.20
C HIS A 45 1.27 0.45 1.72
N PRO A 46 0.43 -0.25 0.92
CA PRO A 46 0.19 0.13 -0.46
C PRO A 46 -0.43 1.55 -0.61
N PRO A 47 -0.40 2.13 -1.82
CA PRO A 47 -0.53 3.58 -1.97
C PRO A 47 -1.98 4.11 -2.03
N LEU A 48 -2.99 3.26 -2.25
CA LEU A 48 -4.35 3.71 -2.62
C LEU A 48 -4.96 4.67 -1.60
N ALA A 49 -5.04 4.29 -0.32
CA ALA A 49 -5.67 5.13 0.69
C ALA A 49 -4.96 6.49 0.84
N LYS A 50 -3.63 6.49 0.75
CA LYS A 50 -2.83 7.71 0.86
C LYS A 50 -3.01 8.63 -0.35
N MET A 51 -3.07 8.06 -1.56
CA MET A 51 -3.40 8.80 -2.77
C MET A 51 -4.82 9.39 -2.70
N LEU A 52 -5.77 8.65 -2.13
CA LEU A 52 -7.13 9.12 -1.90
C LEU A 52 -7.19 10.27 -0.89
N PHE A 53 -6.43 10.20 0.21
CA PHE A 53 -6.31 11.32 1.15
C PHE A 53 -5.62 12.54 0.51
N ALA A 54 -4.59 12.35 -0.31
CA ALA A 54 -3.98 13.43 -1.06
C ALA A 54 -4.96 14.08 -2.05
N LEU A 55 -5.78 13.27 -2.74
CA LEU A 55 -6.85 13.74 -3.61
C LEU A 55 -7.90 14.54 -2.82
N ALA A 56 -8.31 14.05 -1.65
CA ALA A 56 -9.21 14.78 -0.77
C ALA A 56 -8.60 16.11 -0.31
N GLY A 57 -7.32 16.09 0.07
CA GLY A 57 -6.53 17.27 0.41
C GLY A 57 -6.51 18.31 -0.71
N TRP A 58 -6.29 17.87 -1.95
CA TRP A 58 -6.31 18.73 -3.13
C TRP A 58 -7.67 19.41 -3.33
N PHE A 59 -8.78 18.69 -3.15
CA PHE A 59 -10.13 19.26 -3.27
C PHE A 59 -10.45 20.29 -2.18
N VAL A 60 -9.91 20.13 -0.98
CA VAL A 60 -10.15 21.04 0.16
C VAL A 60 -9.11 22.16 0.27
N GLY A 61 -8.20 22.27 -0.70
CA GLY A 61 -7.20 23.33 -0.77
C GLY A 61 -6.00 23.13 0.17
N PHE A 62 -5.71 21.89 0.58
CA PHE A 62 -4.47 21.60 1.31
C PHE A 62 -3.27 21.75 0.37
N ASP A 63 -2.29 22.57 0.76
CA ASP A 63 -1.10 22.86 -0.05
C ASP A 63 0.07 21.89 0.20
N GLY A 64 -0.08 20.98 1.18
CA GLY A 64 0.94 20.01 1.54
C GLY A 64 2.13 20.57 2.31
N LYS A 65 2.14 21.84 2.74
CA LYS A 65 3.30 22.40 3.48
C LYS A 65 3.44 21.87 4.90
N PHE A 66 2.31 21.56 5.54
CA PHE A 66 2.29 21.02 6.88
C PHE A 66 2.60 19.51 6.87
N LEU A 67 3.63 19.09 7.59
CA LEU A 67 4.16 17.72 7.54
C LEU A 67 3.68 16.81 8.68
N PHE A 68 2.80 17.27 9.58
CA PHE A 68 2.25 16.46 10.67
C PHE A 68 3.34 15.75 11.49
N ASP A 69 4.37 16.48 11.91
CA ASP A 69 5.57 15.88 12.49
C ASP A 69 5.31 15.30 13.89
N ASN A 70 4.50 15.97 14.71
CA ASN A 70 4.27 15.56 16.09
C ASN A 70 2.77 15.42 16.42
N ILE A 71 2.48 14.51 17.34
CA ILE A 71 1.15 14.42 17.96
C ILE A 71 0.97 15.66 18.84
N GLY A 72 -0.19 16.32 18.70
CA GLY A 72 -0.51 17.55 19.42
C GLY A 72 -0.24 18.83 18.64
N ASP A 73 0.35 18.75 17.43
CA ASP A 73 0.50 19.94 16.58
C ASP A 73 -0.88 20.52 16.23
N ASP A 74 -1.03 21.84 16.37
CA ASP A 74 -2.30 22.54 16.21
C ASP A 74 -2.61 22.77 14.71
N TYR A 75 -3.77 22.29 14.26
CA TYR A 75 -4.19 22.45 12.85
C TYR A 75 -4.62 23.87 12.51
N VAL A 76 -5.23 24.59 13.45
CA VAL A 76 -5.73 25.94 13.27
C VAL A 76 -4.58 26.93 13.18
N ALA A 77 -3.57 26.77 14.05
CA ALA A 77 -2.36 27.59 14.01
C ALA A 77 -1.58 27.44 12.68
N ASN A 78 -1.63 26.24 12.09
CA ASN A 78 -0.95 25.92 10.83
C ASN A 78 -1.87 26.05 9.58
N ASN A 79 -3.10 26.55 9.75
CA ASN A 79 -4.08 26.74 8.67
C ASN A 79 -4.33 25.50 7.80
N VAL A 80 -4.37 24.32 8.43
CA VAL A 80 -4.58 23.04 7.75
C VAL A 80 -6.09 22.77 7.61
N PRO A 81 -6.61 22.43 6.41
CA PRO A 81 -8.02 22.08 6.22
C PRO A 81 -8.34 20.64 6.71
N TYR A 82 -8.01 20.35 7.97
CA TYR A 82 -8.11 19.00 8.57
C TYR A 82 -9.55 18.49 8.67
N ILE A 83 -10.54 19.38 8.84
CA ILE A 83 -11.96 19.03 8.86
C ILE A 83 -12.36 18.36 7.53
N GLY A 84 -11.88 18.89 6.41
CA GLY A 84 -12.12 18.32 5.09
C GLY A 84 -11.49 16.95 4.91
N LEU A 85 -10.26 16.78 5.41
CA LEU A 85 -9.55 15.49 5.41
C LEU A 85 -10.25 14.44 6.29
N ARG A 86 -10.73 14.83 7.47
CA ARG A 86 -11.51 13.96 8.36
C ARG A 86 -12.87 13.62 7.77
N LEU A 87 -13.54 14.58 7.12
CA LEU A 87 -14.81 14.35 6.44
C LEU A 87 -14.67 13.30 5.33
N PHE A 88 -13.53 13.28 4.65
CA PHE A 88 -13.23 12.22 3.69
C PHE A 88 -13.21 10.83 4.34
N SER A 89 -12.51 10.67 5.47
CA SER A 89 -12.53 9.41 6.24
C SER A 89 -13.94 9.06 6.72
N ALA A 90 -14.66 10.05 7.26
CA ALA A 90 -16.00 9.89 7.78
C ALA A 90 -17.00 9.48 6.69
N ALA A 91 -16.83 9.94 5.45
CA ALA A 91 -17.67 9.54 4.31
C ALA A 91 -17.58 8.03 4.05
N PHE A 92 -16.39 7.44 4.11
CA PHE A 92 -16.22 5.98 4.03
C PHE A 92 -16.86 5.29 5.25
N GLY A 93 -16.67 5.85 6.45
CA GLY A 93 -17.31 5.37 7.68
C GLY A 93 -18.85 5.35 7.60
N ILE A 94 -19.44 6.38 6.99
CA ILE A 94 -20.88 6.50 6.76
C ILE A 94 -21.36 5.44 5.78
N ALA A 95 -20.58 5.16 4.73
CA ALA A 95 -20.96 4.19 3.71
C ALA A 95 -20.90 2.72 4.19
N ILE A 96 -20.10 2.41 5.22
CA ILE A 96 -19.98 1.05 5.79
C ILE A 96 -21.33 0.54 6.32
N VAL A 97 -22.09 1.36 7.06
CA VAL A 97 -23.31 0.91 7.73
C VAL A 97 -24.45 0.54 6.75
N PRO A 98 -24.80 1.38 5.75
CA PRO A 98 -25.76 1.00 4.71
C PRO A 98 -25.32 -0.25 3.97
N LEU A 99 -24.03 -0.38 3.67
CA LEU A 99 -23.47 -1.53 2.97
C LEU A 99 -23.65 -2.80 3.80
N ALA A 100 -23.30 -2.78 5.09
CA ALA A 100 -23.53 -3.89 6.01
C ALA A 100 -25.01 -4.28 6.08
N PHE A 101 -25.92 -3.30 6.17
CA PHE A 101 -27.36 -3.54 6.15
C PHE A 101 -27.80 -4.24 4.86
N THR A 102 -27.34 -3.78 3.70
CA THR A 102 -27.68 -4.41 2.41
C THR A 102 -27.15 -5.84 2.32
N ILE A 103 -25.91 -6.10 2.75
CA ILE A 103 -25.34 -7.45 2.82
C ILE A 103 -26.22 -8.36 3.67
N MET A 104 -26.59 -7.92 4.88
CA MET A 104 -27.45 -8.69 5.78
C MET A 104 -28.81 -9.02 5.16
N ARG A 105 -29.41 -8.08 4.42
CA ARG A 105 -30.66 -8.31 3.69
C ARG A 105 -30.47 -9.27 2.52
N ASP A 106 -29.37 -9.17 1.81
CA ASP A 106 -29.07 -9.99 0.63
C ASP A 106 -28.74 -11.45 0.97
N ILE A 107 -28.17 -11.71 2.15
CA ILE A 107 -27.96 -13.08 2.66
C ILE A 107 -29.22 -13.70 3.28
N GLY A 108 -30.34 -12.96 3.33
CA GLY A 108 -31.65 -13.46 3.76
C GLY A 108 -32.02 -13.21 5.22
N LEU A 109 -31.28 -12.39 5.97
CA LEU A 109 -31.68 -12.03 7.34
C LEU A 109 -32.94 -11.16 7.34
N SER A 110 -33.77 -11.32 8.37
CA SER A 110 -34.98 -10.51 8.54
C SER A 110 -34.65 -9.01 8.65
N ALA A 111 -35.58 -8.14 8.25
CA ALA A 111 -35.36 -6.68 8.32
C ALA A 111 -35.07 -6.20 9.75
N PRO A 112 -35.77 -6.67 10.81
CA PRO A 112 -35.41 -6.35 12.19
C PRO A 112 -34.00 -6.81 12.58
N THR A 113 -33.58 -8.02 12.18
CA THR A 113 -32.23 -8.53 12.47
C THR A 113 -31.16 -7.70 11.78
N ALA A 114 -31.35 -7.37 10.50
CA ALA A 114 -30.42 -6.52 9.76
C ALA A 114 -30.38 -5.10 10.35
N PHE A 115 -31.52 -4.58 10.81
CA PHE A 115 -31.58 -3.29 11.50
C PHE A 115 -30.80 -3.31 12.81
N MET A 116 -30.96 -4.35 13.63
CA MET A 116 -30.21 -4.52 14.88
C MET A 116 -28.70 -4.62 14.63
N GLY A 117 -28.27 -5.42 13.64
CA GLY A 117 -26.86 -5.49 13.26
C GLY A 117 -26.30 -4.15 12.77
N GLY A 118 -27.08 -3.39 12.01
CA GLY A 118 -26.72 -2.04 11.59
C GLY A 118 -26.60 -1.09 12.78
N LEU A 119 -27.51 -1.18 13.75
CA LEU A 119 -27.49 -0.37 14.97
C LEU A 119 -26.24 -0.68 15.82
N MET A 120 -25.83 -1.94 15.93
CA MET A 120 -24.58 -2.32 16.60
C MET A 120 -23.36 -1.64 15.95
N LEU A 121 -23.29 -1.57 14.62
CA LEU A 121 -22.21 -0.87 13.91
C LEU A 121 -22.26 0.66 14.06
N VAL A 122 -23.47 1.24 14.13
CA VAL A 122 -23.64 2.68 14.39
C VAL A 122 -23.09 3.05 15.76
N LEU A 123 -23.37 2.21 16.77
CA LEU A 123 -23.03 2.44 18.18
C LEU A 123 -21.63 1.89 18.56
N ASP A 124 -20.89 1.33 17.61
CA ASP A 124 -19.52 0.87 17.84
C ASP A 124 -18.57 2.06 17.95
N ASN A 125 -18.08 2.31 19.17
CA ASN A 125 -17.16 3.40 19.46
C ASN A 125 -15.84 3.30 18.69
N ALA A 126 -15.31 2.09 18.45
CA ALA A 126 -14.07 1.94 17.70
C ALA A 126 -14.26 2.38 16.25
N LEU A 127 -15.38 2.01 15.63
CA LEU A 127 -15.70 2.42 14.27
C LEU A 127 -16.02 3.92 14.18
N VAL A 128 -16.66 4.51 15.20
CA VAL A 128 -16.83 5.98 15.29
C VAL A 128 -15.46 6.64 15.30
N THR A 129 -14.59 6.29 16.26
CA THR A 129 -13.30 6.94 16.44
C THR A 129 -12.40 6.80 15.22
N GLN A 130 -12.32 5.60 14.60
CA GLN A 130 -11.48 5.40 13.42
C GLN A 130 -11.94 6.21 12.20
N SER A 131 -13.26 6.36 12.02
CA SER A 131 -13.80 7.09 10.87
C SER A 131 -13.76 8.61 11.01
N GLN A 132 -13.58 9.13 12.22
CA GLN A 132 -13.47 10.57 12.46
C GLN A 132 -12.06 11.11 12.27
N LEU A 133 -11.05 10.25 12.15
CA LEU A 133 -9.65 10.63 12.07
C LEU A 133 -9.08 10.38 10.67
N ILE A 134 -7.96 11.02 10.35
CA ILE A 134 -7.20 10.83 9.09
C ILE A 134 -6.44 9.50 9.15
N LEU A 135 -7.19 8.39 9.15
CA LEU A 135 -6.70 7.02 9.23
C LEU A 135 -7.08 6.22 7.99
N LEU A 136 -6.24 5.28 7.59
CA LEU A 136 -6.52 4.40 6.44
C LEU A 136 -7.42 3.20 6.76
N ASP A 137 -7.63 2.90 8.05
CA ASP A 137 -8.36 1.71 8.48
C ASP A 137 -9.84 1.80 8.08
N THR A 138 -10.42 3.01 8.03
CA THR A 138 -11.80 3.22 7.59
C THR A 138 -12.00 2.86 6.12
N GLN A 139 -11.06 3.22 5.25
CA GLN A 139 -11.07 2.84 3.83
C GLN A 139 -10.84 1.33 3.68
N LEU A 140 -9.96 0.74 4.51
CA LEU A 140 -9.73 -0.71 4.53
C LEU A 140 -11.03 -1.46 4.85
N LEU A 141 -11.73 -1.05 5.93
CA LEU A 141 -13.01 -1.66 6.33
C LEU A 141 -14.08 -1.46 5.27
N PHE A 142 -14.18 -0.26 4.68
CA PHE A 142 -15.13 0.00 3.60
C PHE A 142 -14.90 -0.88 2.39
N PHE A 143 -13.69 -0.91 1.83
CA PHE A 143 -13.41 -1.75 0.67
C PHE A 143 -13.54 -3.24 1.02
N GLY A 144 -13.23 -3.63 2.25
CA GLY A 144 -13.42 -4.99 2.76
C GLY A 144 -14.89 -5.39 2.70
N MET A 145 -15.77 -4.55 3.25
CA MET A 145 -17.22 -4.73 3.18
C MET A 145 -17.76 -4.66 1.75
N LEU A 146 -17.17 -3.80 0.90
CA LEU A 146 -17.54 -3.71 -0.52
C LEU A 146 -17.19 -5.00 -1.26
N SER A 147 -16.04 -5.60 -0.97
CA SER A 147 -15.66 -6.88 -1.56
C SER A 147 -16.61 -8.01 -1.15
N ALA A 148 -17.03 -8.03 0.12
CA ALA A 148 -18.03 -8.96 0.61
C ALA A 148 -19.40 -8.74 -0.06
N TYR A 149 -19.84 -7.48 -0.19
CA TYR A 149 -21.08 -7.13 -0.89
C TYR A 149 -21.06 -7.56 -2.36
N CYS A 150 -20.02 -7.19 -3.10
CA CYS A 150 -19.87 -7.57 -4.50
C CYS A 150 -19.86 -9.09 -4.66
N TYR A 151 -19.18 -9.82 -3.76
CA TYR A 151 -19.21 -11.28 -3.77
C TYR A 151 -20.59 -11.86 -3.48
N VAL A 152 -21.35 -11.31 -2.53
CA VAL A 152 -22.74 -11.75 -2.26
C VAL A 152 -23.61 -11.53 -3.50
N GLN A 153 -23.49 -10.39 -4.18
CA GLN A 153 -24.22 -10.13 -5.42
C GLN A 153 -23.80 -11.08 -6.55
N PHE A 154 -22.50 -11.34 -6.69
CA PHE A 154 -21.98 -12.33 -7.62
C PHE A 154 -22.57 -13.72 -7.35
N PHE A 155 -22.62 -14.14 -6.08
CA PHE A 155 -23.17 -15.42 -5.66
C PHE A 155 -24.68 -15.53 -5.90
N LYS A 156 -25.44 -14.44 -5.72
CA LYS A 156 -26.89 -14.42 -6.04
C LYS A 156 -27.16 -14.69 -7.51
N HIS A 157 -26.29 -14.21 -8.41
CA HIS A 157 -26.43 -14.40 -9.86
C HIS A 157 -25.82 -15.73 -10.36
N ARG A 158 -25.51 -16.68 -9.47
CA ARG A 158 -24.98 -18.01 -9.84
C ARG A 158 -25.90 -18.84 -10.75
N SER A 159 -27.21 -18.56 -10.75
CA SER A 159 -28.19 -19.24 -11.61
C SER A 159 -28.13 -18.82 -13.07
N VAL A 160 -27.51 -17.68 -13.37
CA VAL A 160 -27.36 -17.11 -14.72
C VAL A 160 -25.88 -16.90 -15.04
N PRO A 161 -25.07 -17.97 -15.05
CA PRO A 161 -23.63 -17.86 -15.19
C PRO A 161 -23.21 -17.31 -16.55
N LEU A 162 -22.04 -16.65 -16.60
CA LEU A 162 -21.41 -16.09 -17.81
C LEU A 162 -22.25 -15.03 -18.54
N THR A 163 -23.37 -14.58 -17.95
CA THR A 163 -24.12 -13.43 -18.44
C THR A 163 -23.37 -12.12 -18.15
N ARG A 164 -23.79 -11.03 -18.79
CA ARG A 164 -23.21 -9.69 -18.54
C ARG A 164 -23.31 -9.31 -17.07
N VAL A 165 -24.46 -9.54 -16.44
CA VAL A 165 -24.69 -9.24 -15.01
C VAL A 165 -23.76 -10.08 -14.11
N TRP A 166 -23.55 -11.35 -14.43
CA TRP A 166 -22.62 -12.19 -13.70
C TRP A 166 -21.18 -11.67 -13.81
N TRP A 167 -20.75 -11.29 -15.02
CA TRP A 167 -19.42 -10.72 -15.25
C TRP A 167 -19.22 -9.37 -14.57
N THR A 168 -20.23 -8.49 -14.56
CA THR A 168 -20.13 -7.20 -13.86
C THR A 168 -19.87 -7.39 -12.38
N TRP A 169 -20.57 -8.34 -11.74
CA TRP A 169 -20.34 -8.62 -10.32
C TRP A 169 -19.01 -9.35 -10.07
N ASN A 170 -18.59 -10.26 -10.96
CA ASN A 170 -17.28 -10.92 -10.88
C ASN A 170 -16.14 -9.90 -10.93
N LEU A 171 -16.17 -8.98 -11.89
CA LEU A 171 -15.16 -7.92 -12.03
C LEU A 171 -15.28 -6.90 -10.90
N ALA A 172 -16.48 -6.56 -10.44
CA ALA A 172 -16.65 -5.68 -9.27
C ALA A 172 -16.07 -6.29 -7.99
N THR A 173 -16.22 -7.60 -7.78
CA THR A 173 -15.54 -8.32 -6.68
C THR A 173 -14.03 -8.25 -6.85
N GLY A 174 -13.49 -8.49 -8.05
CA GLY A 174 -12.06 -8.33 -8.31
C GLY A 174 -11.55 -6.91 -8.04
N ALA A 175 -12.22 -5.88 -8.57
CA ALA A 175 -11.83 -4.49 -8.37
C ALA A 175 -11.87 -4.08 -6.90
N SER A 176 -12.92 -4.45 -6.16
CA SER A 176 -13.01 -4.16 -4.74
C SER A 176 -11.92 -4.88 -3.93
N LEU A 177 -11.60 -6.14 -4.23
CA LEU A 177 -10.48 -6.86 -3.61
C LEU A 177 -9.13 -6.17 -3.87
N ALA A 178 -8.92 -5.68 -5.09
CA ALA A 178 -7.73 -4.89 -5.43
C ALA A 178 -7.65 -3.61 -4.60
N CYS A 179 -8.78 -2.90 -4.42
CA CYS A 179 -8.85 -1.71 -3.58
C CYS A 179 -8.49 -2.03 -2.12
N VAL A 180 -9.00 -3.13 -1.54
CA VAL A 180 -8.63 -3.53 -0.17
C VAL A 180 -7.12 -3.74 -0.04
N LEU A 181 -6.53 -4.54 -0.94
CA LEU A 181 -5.09 -4.78 -0.96
C LEU A 181 -4.32 -3.48 -1.20
N GLY A 182 -4.83 -2.59 -2.04
CA GLY A 182 -4.26 -1.28 -2.33
C GLY A 182 -4.26 -0.32 -1.13
N VAL A 183 -5.09 -0.57 -0.11
CA VAL A 183 -5.08 0.21 1.14
C VAL A 183 -4.07 -0.35 2.14
N LYS A 184 -4.13 -1.65 2.45
CA LYS A 184 -3.27 -2.30 3.47
C LYS A 184 -3.10 -3.77 3.12
N LEU A 185 -1.92 -4.34 3.40
CA LEU A 185 -1.66 -5.77 3.15
C LEU A 185 -2.52 -6.70 4.02
N VAL A 186 -3.07 -6.22 5.14
CA VAL A 186 -4.09 -6.97 5.91
C VAL A 186 -5.33 -7.29 5.05
N GLY A 187 -5.51 -6.59 3.93
CA GLY A 187 -6.48 -6.90 2.88
C GLY A 187 -6.37 -8.30 2.28
N PHE A 188 -5.27 -9.02 2.50
CA PHE A 188 -5.18 -10.45 2.18
C PHE A 188 -6.25 -11.28 2.89
N ILE A 189 -6.76 -10.87 4.05
CA ILE A 189 -7.80 -11.60 4.78
C ILE A 189 -9.14 -11.62 4.00
N PRO A 190 -9.71 -10.47 3.55
CA PRO A 190 -10.85 -10.47 2.63
C PRO A 190 -10.61 -11.25 1.35
N VAL A 191 -9.43 -11.13 0.74
CA VAL A 191 -9.06 -11.89 -0.47
C VAL A 191 -9.09 -13.39 -0.22
N ALA A 192 -8.51 -13.85 0.89
CA ALA A 192 -8.51 -15.26 1.27
C ALA A 192 -9.93 -15.75 1.57
N THR A 193 -10.76 -14.93 2.22
CA THR A 193 -12.15 -15.29 2.55
C THR A 193 -12.99 -15.46 1.28
N VAL A 194 -12.92 -14.52 0.35
CA VAL A 194 -13.59 -14.64 -0.95
C VAL A 194 -13.00 -15.80 -1.75
N GLY A 195 -11.67 -15.97 -1.74
CA GLY A 195 -10.99 -17.07 -2.42
C GLY A 195 -11.44 -18.46 -1.93
N MET A 196 -11.56 -18.65 -0.62
CA MET A 196 -12.09 -19.88 -0.03
C MET A 196 -13.56 -20.10 -0.42
N ALA A 197 -14.38 -19.05 -0.38
CA ALA A 197 -15.78 -19.15 -0.75
C ALA A 197 -15.95 -19.53 -2.24
N VAL A 198 -15.11 -18.99 -3.12
CA VAL A 198 -15.07 -19.31 -4.54
C VAL A 198 -14.54 -20.72 -4.79
N ALA A 199 -13.51 -21.15 -4.06
CA ALA A 199 -12.99 -22.52 -4.15
C ALA A 199 -14.07 -23.53 -3.77
N PHE A 200 -14.86 -23.24 -2.72
CA PHE A 200 -16.00 -24.06 -2.32
C PHE A 200 -17.14 -24.05 -3.35
N ASP A 201 -17.40 -22.92 -4.01
CA ASP A 201 -18.37 -22.84 -5.11
C ASP A 201 -17.91 -23.66 -6.32
N LEU A 202 -16.62 -23.59 -6.68
CA LEU A 202 -16.01 -24.43 -7.72
C LEU A 202 -16.07 -25.92 -7.38
N TRP A 203 -15.81 -26.28 -6.12
CA TRP A 203 -15.95 -27.66 -5.64
C TRP A 203 -17.38 -28.17 -5.82
N ARG A 204 -18.39 -27.34 -5.50
CA ARG A 204 -19.81 -27.68 -5.72
C ARG A 204 -20.20 -27.80 -7.19
N LEU A 205 -19.55 -27.05 -8.08
CA LEU A 205 -19.75 -27.19 -9.52
C LEU A 205 -19.13 -28.46 -10.09
N LEU A 206 -18.15 -29.05 -9.41
CA LEU A 206 -17.53 -30.33 -9.80
C LEU A 206 -18.39 -31.54 -9.43
N ASP A 207 -19.44 -31.37 -8.61
CA ASP A 207 -20.33 -32.46 -8.21
C ASP A 207 -20.99 -33.11 -9.43
N ILE A 208 -20.86 -34.43 -9.56
CA ILE A 208 -21.41 -35.25 -10.64
C ILE A 208 -22.93 -35.02 -10.77
N ARG A 209 -23.63 -34.75 -9.67
CA ARG A 209 -25.08 -34.48 -9.66
C ARG A 209 -25.48 -33.20 -10.40
N ARG A 210 -24.53 -32.27 -10.63
CA ARG A 210 -24.76 -31.06 -11.44
C ARG A 210 -24.75 -31.34 -12.94
N GLY A 211 -24.16 -32.45 -13.38
CA GLY A 211 -24.12 -32.85 -14.79
C GLY A 211 -23.33 -31.91 -15.72
N LEU A 212 -22.44 -31.07 -15.18
CA LEU A 212 -21.66 -30.11 -15.97
C LEU A 212 -20.60 -30.80 -16.81
N THR A 213 -20.43 -30.38 -18.06
CA THR A 213 -19.33 -30.85 -18.89
C THR A 213 -17.99 -30.27 -18.43
N VAL A 214 -16.89 -30.98 -18.69
CA VAL A 214 -15.52 -30.48 -18.40
C VAL A 214 -15.26 -29.13 -19.08
N ARG A 215 -15.82 -28.91 -20.28
CA ARG A 215 -15.71 -27.65 -21.02
C ARG A 215 -16.44 -26.49 -20.34
N GLU A 216 -17.59 -26.74 -19.71
CA GLU A 216 -18.31 -25.72 -18.97
C GLU A 216 -17.62 -25.40 -17.65
N PHE A 217 -17.14 -26.43 -16.93
CA PHE A 217 -16.35 -26.25 -15.72
C PHE A 217 -15.09 -25.41 -15.98
N THR A 218 -14.33 -25.72 -17.04
CA THR A 218 -13.13 -24.95 -17.41
C THR A 218 -13.44 -23.50 -17.75
N ARG A 219 -14.57 -23.20 -18.39
CA ARG A 219 -15.04 -21.81 -18.59
C ARG A 219 -15.34 -21.11 -17.27
N HIS A 220 -16.01 -21.79 -16.35
CA HIS A 220 -16.30 -21.26 -15.01
C HIS A 220 -15.05 -20.99 -14.18
N PHE A 221 -14.07 -21.88 -14.27
CA PHE A 221 -12.77 -21.72 -13.62
C PHE A 221 -11.99 -20.55 -14.23
N ALA A 222 -11.86 -20.53 -15.56
CA ALA A 222 -11.15 -19.46 -16.28
C ALA A 222 -11.78 -18.08 -16.02
N ALA A 223 -13.11 -17.98 -16.03
CA ALA A 223 -13.80 -16.72 -15.78
C ALA A 223 -13.54 -16.17 -14.37
N ARG A 224 -13.51 -17.04 -13.36
CA ARG A 224 -13.17 -16.65 -11.98
C ARG A 224 -11.69 -16.33 -11.82
N ALA A 225 -10.78 -17.10 -12.43
CA ALA A 225 -9.35 -16.80 -12.42
C ALA A 225 -9.06 -15.44 -13.07
N LEU A 226 -9.67 -15.15 -14.22
CA LEU A 226 -9.54 -13.86 -14.89
C LEU A 226 -10.07 -12.71 -14.03
N GLY A 227 -11.28 -12.83 -13.49
CA GLY A 227 -11.92 -11.74 -12.74
C GLY A 227 -11.42 -11.55 -11.30
N LEU A 228 -10.93 -12.60 -10.65
CA LEU A 228 -10.59 -12.59 -9.21
C LEU A 228 -9.09 -12.77 -8.92
N ILE A 229 -8.26 -13.03 -9.94
CA ILE A 229 -6.79 -13.09 -9.80
C ILE A 229 -6.13 -12.07 -10.71
N PHE A 230 -6.23 -12.26 -12.04
CA PHE A 230 -5.49 -11.41 -12.98
C PHE A 230 -6.00 -9.97 -12.99
N PHE A 231 -7.31 -9.78 -12.99
CA PHE A 231 -7.92 -8.46 -12.96
C PHE A 231 -7.59 -7.65 -11.69
N PRO A 232 -7.71 -8.18 -10.46
CA PRO A 232 -7.28 -7.45 -9.27
C PRO A 232 -5.78 -7.15 -9.25
N ILE A 233 -4.92 -8.07 -9.71
CA ILE A 233 -3.48 -7.83 -9.82
C ILE A 233 -3.22 -6.64 -10.76
N ALA A 234 -3.89 -6.57 -11.91
CA ALA A 234 -3.74 -5.46 -12.84
C ALA A 234 -4.13 -4.10 -12.21
N ILE A 235 -5.24 -4.06 -11.47
CA ILE A 235 -5.68 -2.84 -10.76
C ILE A 235 -4.70 -2.48 -9.64
N TYR A 236 -4.21 -3.46 -8.88
CA TYR A 236 -3.22 -3.23 -7.84
C TYR A 236 -1.92 -2.65 -8.41
N MET A 237 -1.44 -3.19 -9.54
CA MET A 237 -0.27 -2.63 -10.25
C MET A 237 -0.53 -1.22 -10.74
N LEU A 238 -1.74 -0.90 -11.21
CA LEU A 238 -2.12 0.44 -11.63
C LEU A 238 -1.99 1.46 -10.48
N PHE A 239 -2.29 1.07 -9.23
CA PHE A 239 -2.09 1.96 -8.08
C PHE A 239 -0.61 2.31 -7.87
N PHE A 240 0.30 1.35 -8.08
CA PHE A 240 1.74 1.60 -8.01
C PHE A 240 2.25 2.42 -9.19
N VAL A 241 1.73 2.18 -10.39
CA VAL A 241 2.03 3.03 -11.56
C VAL A 241 1.64 4.48 -11.27
N ALA A 242 0.43 4.72 -10.74
CA ALA A 242 -0.01 6.05 -10.34
C ALA A 242 0.87 6.65 -9.25
N HIS A 243 1.20 5.87 -8.21
CA HIS A 243 2.09 6.28 -7.12
C HIS A 243 3.45 6.79 -7.64
N PHE A 244 4.13 6.00 -8.46
CA PHE A 244 5.44 6.38 -9.02
C PHE A 244 5.34 7.52 -10.05
N GLN A 245 4.22 7.66 -10.75
CA GLN A 245 4.02 8.79 -11.68
C GLN A 245 3.73 10.11 -10.97
N ILE A 246 3.12 10.07 -9.79
CA ILE A 246 2.84 11.27 -8.98
C ILE A 246 4.10 11.73 -8.25
N LEU A 247 4.85 10.81 -7.63
CA LEU A 247 6.05 11.11 -6.84
C LEU A 247 7.29 11.19 -7.73
N ARG A 248 7.62 12.40 -8.20
CA ARG A 248 8.72 12.63 -9.17
C ARG A 248 9.96 13.25 -8.55
N TYR A 249 9.85 13.88 -7.39
CA TYR A 249 10.98 14.55 -6.74
C TYR A 249 11.64 13.66 -5.70
N SER A 250 12.95 13.82 -5.51
CA SER A 250 13.70 13.24 -4.39
C SER A 250 13.06 13.62 -3.06
N GLY A 251 13.07 12.71 -2.10
CA GLY A 251 12.44 12.89 -0.80
C GLY A 251 12.95 11.84 0.19
N PRO A 252 12.49 11.86 1.45
CA PRO A 252 13.09 11.08 2.54
C PRO A 252 13.03 9.55 2.36
N GLY A 253 12.24 9.06 1.38
CA GLY A 253 12.16 7.63 1.08
C GLY A 253 13.11 7.16 -0.02
N ASP A 254 13.80 8.05 -0.71
CA ASP A 254 14.67 7.68 -1.83
C ASP A 254 15.84 6.80 -1.36
N ASP A 255 16.27 6.97 -0.10
CA ASP A 255 17.40 6.26 0.47
C ASP A 255 17.23 4.73 0.47
N PHE A 256 15.98 4.26 0.55
CA PHE A 256 15.62 2.83 0.54
C PHE A 256 15.56 2.22 -0.87
N MET A 257 15.80 3.01 -1.92
CA MET A 257 15.67 2.59 -3.32
C MET A 257 17.03 2.35 -3.99
N SER A 258 17.00 1.55 -5.05
CA SER A 258 18.18 1.30 -5.88
C SER A 258 18.61 2.55 -6.65
N LEU A 259 19.90 2.66 -6.96
CA LEU A 259 20.44 3.81 -7.71
C LEU A 259 19.72 4.06 -9.04
N PRO A 260 19.38 3.04 -9.87
CA PRO A 260 18.59 3.28 -11.07
C PRO A 260 17.23 3.92 -10.78
N PHE A 261 16.53 3.49 -9.72
CA PHE A 261 15.27 4.13 -9.34
C PHE A 261 15.47 5.57 -8.89
N GLN A 262 16.43 5.80 -7.99
CA GLN A 262 16.72 7.15 -7.50
C GLN A 262 17.14 8.09 -8.65
N SER A 263 17.79 7.56 -9.69
CA SER A 263 18.17 8.34 -10.87
C SER A 263 16.97 8.85 -11.67
N THR A 264 15.79 8.22 -11.52
CA THR A 264 14.54 8.67 -12.13
C THR A 264 13.89 9.84 -11.37
N LEU A 265 14.31 10.10 -10.13
CA LEU A 265 13.78 11.18 -9.30
C LEU A 265 14.49 12.50 -9.59
N GLU A 266 13.72 13.55 -9.80
CA GLU A 266 14.21 14.92 -9.98
C GLU A 266 14.76 15.48 -8.66
N GLY A 267 15.89 16.17 -8.71
CA GLY A 267 16.55 16.73 -7.52
C GLY A 267 17.44 15.75 -6.75
N ASN A 268 17.66 14.54 -7.27
CA ASN A 268 18.61 13.61 -6.67
C ASN A 268 20.06 14.13 -6.83
N LYS A 269 20.77 14.22 -5.69
CA LYS A 269 22.17 14.67 -5.62
C LYS A 269 23.12 13.72 -6.35
N ILE A 270 22.81 12.42 -6.38
CA ILE A 270 23.68 11.39 -6.96
C ILE A 270 23.75 11.50 -8.48
N THR A 271 22.61 11.68 -9.16
CA THR A 271 22.58 11.87 -10.62
C THR A 271 23.18 13.20 -11.03
N THR A 272 22.90 14.27 -10.29
CA THR A 272 23.43 15.61 -10.57
C THR A 272 24.95 15.67 -10.46
N ALA A 273 25.56 14.86 -9.57
CA ALA A 273 27.01 14.78 -9.38
C ALA A 273 27.68 13.64 -10.17
N SER A 274 26.92 12.76 -10.82
CA SER A 274 27.50 11.60 -11.53
C SER A 274 28.27 12.06 -12.77
N THR A 275 29.57 11.80 -12.78
CA THR A 275 30.46 12.06 -13.92
C THR A 275 31.05 10.74 -14.40
N ARG A 276 31.25 10.60 -15.71
CA ARG A 276 31.93 9.44 -16.28
C ARG A 276 33.36 9.42 -15.76
N VAL A 277 33.76 8.32 -15.13
CA VAL A 277 35.13 8.11 -14.63
C VAL A 277 35.99 7.59 -15.79
N PRO A 278 36.94 8.37 -16.33
CA PRO A 278 37.83 7.93 -17.40
C PRO A 278 38.93 7.01 -16.84
N PHE A 279 39.50 6.18 -17.71
CA PHE A 279 40.76 5.49 -17.41
C PHE A 279 41.95 6.33 -17.92
N PRO A 280 43.08 6.36 -17.20
CA PRO A 280 43.27 5.92 -15.81
C PRO A 280 42.72 6.96 -14.81
N SER A 281 42.20 6.51 -13.67
CA SER A 281 41.74 7.41 -12.60
C SER A 281 41.91 6.82 -11.21
N VAL A 282 42.12 7.69 -10.23
CA VAL A 282 42.14 7.31 -8.81
C VAL A 282 40.79 7.62 -8.19
N VAL A 283 40.15 6.60 -7.63
CA VAL A 283 38.81 6.68 -7.04
C VAL A 283 38.81 6.15 -5.61
N THR A 284 37.81 6.58 -4.85
CA THR A 284 37.42 5.90 -3.61
C THR A 284 36.13 5.14 -3.86
N LEU A 285 36.07 3.89 -3.38
CA LEU A 285 34.88 3.06 -3.50
C LEU A 285 34.18 3.02 -2.14
N HIS A 286 32.93 3.48 -2.08
CA HIS A 286 32.14 3.54 -0.86
C HIS A 286 30.94 2.60 -0.91
N ALA A 287 30.86 1.70 0.07
CA ALA A 287 29.76 0.76 0.23
C ALA A 287 28.64 1.42 1.06
N ARG A 288 27.57 1.82 0.37
CA ARG A 288 26.42 2.50 1.00
C ARG A 288 25.69 1.67 2.06
N THR A 289 25.65 0.35 1.92
CA THR A 289 24.91 -0.54 2.84
C THR A 289 25.49 -0.59 4.25
N HIS A 290 26.80 -0.37 4.39
CA HIS A 290 27.52 -0.47 5.65
C HIS A 290 28.24 0.84 6.02
N ASP A 291 28.13 1.86 5.18
CA ASP A 291 28.79 3.17 5.35
C ASP A 291 30.31 3.04 5.54
N VAL A 292 30.96 2.26 4.65
CA VAL A 292 32.40 1.99 4.70
C VAL A 292 33.08 2.16 3.34
N PHE A 293 34.33 2.59 3.35
CA PHE A 293 35.19 2.65 2.17
C PHE A 293 35.94 1.32 1.96
N LEU A 294 36.15 0.95 0.70
CA LEU A 294 37.07 -0.13 0.35
C LEU A 294 38.49 0.30 0.72
N HIS A 295 39.11 -0.46 1.61
CA HIS A 295 40.35 -0.09 2.27
C HIS A 295 41.36 -1.25 2.21
N SER A 296 42.64 -0.93 2.01
CA SER A 296 43.71 -1.91 2.13
C SER A 296 44.93 -1.31 2.84
N HIS A 297 45.39 -2.00 3.89
CA HIS A 297 46.56 -1.64 4.68
C HIS A 297 47.61 -2.76 4.60
N LEU A 298 48.81 -2.55 5.16
CA LEU A 298 49.95 -3.45 4.97
C LEU A 298 49.83 -4.80 5.70
N ASP A 299 48.83 -4.97 6.56
CA ASP A 299 48.63 -6.24 7.27
C ASP A 299 48.11 -7.32 6.31
N ARG A 300 48.44 -8.57 6.65
CA ARG A 300 48.13 -9.76 5.85
C ARG A 300 47.21 -10.69 6.61
N TYR A 301 46.45 -11.50 5.89
CA TYR A 301 45.69 -12.56 6.52
C TYR A 301 46.64 -13.60 7.15
N PRO A 302 46.31 -14.19 8.32
CA PRO A 302 47.07 -15.29 8.89
C PRO A 302 47.17 -16.46 7.91
N LEU A 303 48.35 -17.07 7.78
CA LEU A 303 48.53 -18.23 6.91
C LEU A 303 47.68 -19.42 7.39
N ARG A 304 47.55 -19.59 8.70
CA ARG A 304 46.71 -20.60 9.34
C ARG A 304 45.89 -19.95 10.44
N TYR A 305 44.61 -20.30 10.49
CA TYR A 305 43.71 -19.93 11.57
C TYR A 305 43.61 -21.08 12.60
N ASP A 306 43.19 -20.76 13.82
CA ASP A 306 43.07 -21.75 14.90
C ASP A 306 42.04 -22.86 14.61
N ASP A 307 41.12 -22.62 13.67
CA ASP A 307 40.13 -23.58 13.18
C ASP A 307 40.63 -24.47 12.02
N GLY A 308 41.91 -24.35 11.66
CA GLY A 308 42.55 -25.16 10.62
C GLY A 308 42.41 -24.63 9.19
N ARG A 309 41.73 -23.50 8.97
CA ARG A 309 41.69 -22.85 7.64
C ARG A 309 43.08 -22.33 7.25
N VAL A 310 43.39 -22.42 5.96
CA VAL A 310 44.65 -21.93 5.38
C VAL A 310 44.34 -20.83 4.37
N SER A 311 45.00 -19.68 4.48
CA SER A 311 44.86 -18.55 3.53
C SER A 311 46.09 -18.42 2.62
N SER A 312 46.01 -17.56 1.61
CA SER A 312 47.15 -17.21 0.76
C SER A 312 48.16 -16.27 1.46
N ALA A 313 47.91 -15.86 2.71
CA ALA A 313 48.65 -14.80 3.40
C ALA A 313 48.75 -13.50 2.57
N GLY A 314 47.71 -13.25 1.76
CA GLY A 314 47.55 -12.03 0.97
C GLY A 314 47.30 -10.81 1.86
N GLN A 315 47.45 -9.63 1.26
CA GLN A 315 47.15 -8.36 1.91
C GLN A 315 45.65 -8.27 2.25
N GLN A 316 45.34 -7.68 3.41
CA GLN A 316 43.96 -7.51 3.83
C GLN A 316 43.27 -6.41 3.02
N VAL A 317 42.03 -6.70 2.59
CA VAL A 317 41.13 -5.73 1.97
C VAL A 317 39.83 -5.76 2.76
N SER A 318 39.46 -4.62 3.36
CA SER A 318 38.36 -4.51 4.31
C SER A 318 37.49 -3.30 4.04
N GLY A 319 36.39 -3.17 4.79
CA GLY A 319 35.60 -1.94 4.86
C GLY A 319 36.05 -1.09 6.04
N TYR A 320 36.46 0.16 5.78
CA TYR A 320 36.88 1.10 6.80
C TYR A 320 35.95 2.34 6.83
N PRO A 321 35.41 2.75 8.00
CA PRO A 321 34.38 3.79 8.07
C PRO A 321 34.92 5.22 7.90
N HIS A 322 36.23 5.44 7.91
CA HIS A 322 36.81 6.78 7.83
C HIS A 322 37.58 7.00 6.53
N VAL A 323 37.75 8.28 6.16
CA VAL A 323 38.53 8.68 5.00
C VAL A 323 40.02 8.50 5.30
N ASP A 324 40.71 7.73 4.47
CA ASP A 324 42.11 7.38 4.60
C ASP A 324 42.77 7.36 3.20
N VAL A 325 44.08 7.60 3.14
CA VAL A 325 44.89 7.42 1.93
C VAL A 325 44.85 5.99 1.40
N ASN A 326 44.66 5.02 2.30
CA ASN A 326 44.51 3.60 2.00
C ASN A 326 43.16 3.23 1.34
N ASN A 327 42.27 4.20 1.18
CA ASN A 327 40.99 4.03 0.48
C ASN A 327 41.08 4.37 -1.02
N LEU A 328 42.25 4.80 -1.50
CA LEU A 328 42.48 5.21 -2.89
C LEU A 328 42.79 4.00 -3.77
N TRP A 329 42.02 3.83 -4.84
CA TRP A 329 42.17 2.74 -5.82
C TRP A 329 42.43 3.31 -7.20
N SER A 330 43.48 2.82 -7.88
CA SER A 330 43.72 3.13 -9.30
C SER A 330 42.85 2.23 -10.16
N LEU A 331 42.13 2.85 -11.08
CA LEU A 331 41.44 2.20 -12.18
C LEU A 331 42.32 2.32 -13.41
N ASP A 332 42.90 1.21 -13.83
CA ASP A 332 43.77 1.14 -15.01
C ASP A 332 43.05 0.39 -16.15
N GLU A 333 43.51 0.60 -17.40
CA GLU A 333 42.97 -0.15 -18.54
C GLU A 333 43.26 -1.65 -18.38
N PRO A 334 42.32 -2.54 -18.73
CA PRO A 334 42.55 -3.97 -18.67
C PRO A 334 43.69 -4.35 -19.62
N ASP A 335 44.74 -4.97 -19.08
CA ASP A 335 45.87 -5.46 -19.84
C ASP A 335 45.40 -6.54 -20.83
N PRO A 336 45.49 -6.34 -22.16
CA PRO A 336 45.01 -7.30 -23.14
C PRO A 336 45.80 -8.63 -23.12
N ALA A 337 46.91 -8.73 -22.38
CA ALA A 337 47.75 -9.92 -22.28
C ALA A 337 47.51 -10.78 -21.03
N ARG A 338 46.59 -10.40 -20.13
CA ARG A 338 46.20 -11.15 -18.91
C ARG A 338 44.74 -11.60 -18.94
#